data_AF-J3MQJ6-F1
#
_entry.id   AF-J3MQJ6-F1
#
_cell.length_a   1.000
_cell.length_b   1.000
_cell.length_c   1.000
_cell.angle_alpha   90.00
_cell.angle_beta   90.00
_cell.angle_gamma   90.00
#
_symmetry.space_group_name_H-M   'P 1'
#
loop_
_entity.id
_entity.type
_entity.pdbx_description
1 polymer ?
#
loop_
_entity_poly.entity_id
_entity_poly.type
_entity_poly.pdbx_seq_one_letter_code
_entity_poly.pdbx_strand_id
1 'polypeptide(L)'
;MGLPSSGLSICTSLFTTAQAQASSFSTCLASHGVSNFSLPASTSYTTLLDFSIRNLRFTLPNVTRPAAIVLPSTKEDSSEPYYAHEMVR
;
A
#
# COMPACT_ATOMS: atom_id res chain seq x y z
N MET A 1 26.99 34.76 12.33
CA MET A 1 25.52 34.96 12.27
C MET A 1 24.91 33.62 11.87
N GLY A 2 24.70 32.73 12.84
CA GLY A 2 24.21 31.37 12.61
C GLY A 2 22.69 31.34 12.54
N LEU A 3 22.15 30.63 11.54
CA LEU A 3 20.73 30.29 11.45
C LEU A 3 20.51 28.91 12.13
N PRO A 4 19.47 28.73 12.95
CA PRO A 4 19.24 27.48 13.67
C PRO A 4 18.73 26.36 12.74
N SER A 5 19.47 25.25 12.69
CA SER A 5 19.24 24.03 11.90
C SER A 5 18.22 23.05 12.52
N SER A 6 17.35 23.52 13.42
CA SER A 6 16.47 22.68 14.24
C SER A 6 15.23 22.13 13.52
N GLY A 7 14.94 22.57 12.29
CA GLY A 7 13.70 22.22 11.58
C GLY A 7 13.78 21.02 10.63
N LEU A 8 14.98 20.53 10.28
CA LEU A 8 15.15 19.52 9.22
C LEU A 8 15.09 18.06 9.73
N SER A 9 15.18 17.85 11.05
CA SER A 9 15.40 16.52 11.65
C SER A 9 14.13 15.68 11.81
N ILE A 10 12.95 16.30 11.79
CA ILE A 10 11.66 15.61 11.98
C ILE A 10 11.16 15.02 10.64
N CYS A 11 11.47 15.66 9.52
CA CYS A 11 11.08 15.16 8.20
C CYS A 11 11.82 13.88 7.83
N THR A 12 13.14 13.84 8.00
CA THR A 12 13.98 12.68 7.63
C THR A 12 13.65 11.41 8.42
N SER A 13 13.28 11.54 9.70
CA SER A 13 12.95 10.40 10.56
C SER A 13 11.63 9.73 10.16
N LEU A 14 10.62 10.50 9.74
CA LEU A 14 9.33 9.98 9.25
C LEU A 14 9.46 9.25 7.90
N PHE A 15 10.35 9.72 7.02
CA PHE A 15 10.62 9.06 5.74
C PHE A 15 11.34 7.72 5.93
N THR A 16 12.30 7.63 6.86
CA THR A 16 13.01 6.38 7.15
C THR A 16 12.09 5.32 7.77
N THR A 17 11.19 5.69 8.68
CA THR A 17 10.22 4.73 9.26
C THR A 17 9.21 4.25 8.22
N ALA A 18 8.68 5.14 7.38
CA ALA A 18 7.72 4.76 6.33
C ALA A 18 8.35 3.80 5.31
N GLN A 19 9.61 4.04 4.94
CA GLN A 19 10.33 3.18 3.99
C GLN A 19 10.72 1.82 4.61
N ALA A 20 11.09 1.80 5.90
CA ALA A 20 11.33 0.57 6.65
C ALA A 20 10.04 -0.24 6.89
N GLN A 21 8.90 0.44 7.10
CA GLN A 21 7.60 -0.20 7.21
C GLN A 21 7.17 -0.79 5.86
N ALA A 22 7.34 -0.05 4.75
CA ALA A 22 7.06 -0.55 3.41
C ALA A 22 7.93 -1.78 3.05
N SER A 23 9.21 -1.78 3.42
CA SER A 23 10.08 -2.94 3.20
C SER A 23 9.63 -4.13 4.06
N SER A 24 9.37 -3.94 5.35
CA SER A 24 8.86 -5.02 6.24
C SER A 24 7.52 -5.60 5.78
N PHE A 25 6.62 -4.76 5.25
CA PHE A 25 5.34 -5.17 4.71
C PHE A 25 5.49 -5.96 3.41
N SER A 26 6.36 -5.52 2.49
CA SER A 26 6.62 -6.23 1.24
C SER A 26 7.26 -7.61 1.46
N THR A 27 8.17 -7.73 2.44
CA THR A 27 8.75 -9.02 2.84
C THR A 27 7.69 -9.95 3.41
N CYS A 28 6.76 -9.42 4.22
CA CYS A 28 5.63 -10.18 4.76
C CYS A 28 4.68 -10.69 3.67
N LEU A 29 4.35 -9.85 2.68
CA LEU A 29 3.55 -10.27 1.53
C LEU A 29 4.23 -11.40 0.75
N ALA A 30 5.51 -11.23 0.43
CA ALA A 30 6.29 -12.24 -0.28
C ALA A 30 6.39 -13.57 0.51
N SER A 31 6.53 -13.52 1.83
CA SER A 31 6.59 -14.73 2.66
C SER A 31 5.27 -15.50 2.71
N HIS A 32 4.15 -14.84 2.42
CA HIS A 32 2.82 -15.45 2.35
C HIS A 32 2.38 -15.77 0.90
N GLY A 33 3.31 -15.71 -0.07
CA GLY A 33 3.04 -16.09 -1.46
C GLY A 33 2.38 -14.98 -2.30
N VAL A 34 2.15 -13.80 -1.73
CA VAL A 34 1.62 -12.64 -2.47
C VAL A 34 2.74 -12.00 -3.27
N SER A 35 2.74 -12.24 -4.58
CA SER A 35 3.79 -11.78 -5.49
C SER A 35 3.38 -10.60 -6.38
N ASN A 36 2.08 -10.34 -6.50
CA ASN A 36 1.54 -9.31 -7.40
C ASN A 36 1.10 -8.08 -6.60
N PHE A 37 2.08 -7.34 -6.11
CA PHE A 37 1.85 -6.09 -5.36
C PHE A 37 2.71 -4.94 -5.91
N SER A 38 2.25 -3.71 -5.70
CA SER A 38 2.97 -2.47 -6.05
C SER A 38 3.05 -1.54 -4.84
N LEU A 39 4.25 -1.00 -4.60
CA LEU A 39 4.52 -0.05 -3.52
C LEU A 39 4.53 1.39 -4.10
N PRO A 40 4.38 2.44 -3.28
CA PRO A 40 4.41 3.82 -3.75
C PRO A 40 5.67 4.23 -4.52
N ALA A 41 6.81 3.54 -4.29
CA ALA A 41 8.06 3.75 -5.01
C ALA A 41 8.14 3.01 -6.37
N SER A 42 7.19 2.13 -6.67
CA SER A 42 7.14 1.35 -7.92
C SER A 42 6.56 2.20 -9.06
N THR A 43 7.12 2.05 -10.27
CA THR A 43 6.65 2.78 -11.47
C THR A 43 5.20 2.48 -11.85
N SER A 44 4.71 1.27 -11.57
CA SER A 44 3.34 0.84 -11.89
C SER A 44 2.28 1.30 -10.88
N TYR A 45 2.67 1.82 -9.71
CA TYR A 45 1.76 2.11 -8.61
C TYR A 45 0.69 3.15 -8.99
N THR A 46 1.08 4.29 -9.55
CA THR A 46 0.16 5.36 -9.91
C THR A 46 -0.82 4.92 -10.98
N THR A 47 -0.35 4.22 -12.01
CA THR A 47 -1.21 3.70 -13.09
C THR A 47 -2.25 2.72 -12.57
N LEU A 48 -1.86 1.80 -11.68
CA LEU A 48 -2.78 0.83 -11.07
C LEU A 48 -3.82 1.51 -10.17
N LEU A 49 -3.37 2.50 -9.39
CA LEU A 49 -4.24 3.27 -8.51
C LEU A 49 -5.28 4.04 -9.31
N ASP A 50 -4.83 4.82 -10.28
CA ASP A 50 -5.69 5.72 -11.06
C ASP A 50 -6.64 4.95 -11.98
N PHE A 51 -6.26 3.75 -12.46
CA PHE A 51 -7.14 2.87 -13.25
C PHE A 51 -8.46 2.56 -12.54
N SER A 52 -8.44 2.42 -11.22
CA SER A 52 -9.62 2.02 -10.43
C SER A 52 -10.36 3.21 -9.80
N ILE A 53 -9.77 4.42 -9.82
CA ILE A 53 -10.40 5.61 -9.25
C ILE A 53 -11.46 6.14 -10.22
N ARG A 54 -12.72 5.84 -9.91
CA ARG A 54 -13.86 6.37 -10.65
C ARG A 54 -14.31 7.75 -10.18
N ASN A 55 -13.87 8.20 -9.01
CA ASN A 55 -14.26 9.49 -8.45
C ASN A 55 -13.04 10.37 -8.24
N LEU A 56 -12.93 11.42 -9.06
CA LEU A 56 -11.75 12.30 -9.12
C LEU A 56 -11.51 13.10 -7.84
N ARG A 57 -12.48 13.17 -6.91
CA ARG A 57 -12.20 13.79 -5.59
C ARG A 57 -11.09 13.05 -4.82
N PHE A 58 -10.82 11.78 -5.17
CA PHE A 58 -9.78 10.95 -4.57
C PHE A 58 -8.42 11.01 -5.29
N THR A 59 -8.28 11.77 -6.38
CA THR A 59 -6.98 11.97 -7.07
C THR A 59 -6.23 13.21 -6.58
N LEU A 60 -6.86 14.03 -5.74
CA LEU A 60 -6.30 15.26 -5.18
C LEU A 60 -5.04 14.97 -4.33
N PRO A 61 -4.05 15.88 -4.31
CA PRO A 61 -2.78 15.67 -3.60
C PRO A 61 -2.90 15.61 -2.07
N ASN A 62 -4.02 16.11 -1.52
CA ASN A 62 -4.29 16.06 -0.07
C ASN A 62 -4.91 14.72 0.37
N VAL A 63 -5.29 13.85 -0.56
CA VAL A 63 -5.91 12.56 -0.26
C VAL A 63 -4.83 11.54 0.06
N THR A 64 -4.98 10.86 1.21
CA THR A 64 -4.08 9.79 1.63
C THR A 64 -4.11 8.64 0.63
N ARG A 65 -2.93 8.24 0.15
CA ARG A 65 -2.75 7.13 -0.79
C ARG A 65 -2.44 5.84 -0.01
N PRO A 66 -2.78 4.66 -0.55
CA PRO A 66 -2.52 3.39 0.12
C PRO A 66 -1.01 3.12 0.32
N ALA A 67 -0.67 2.33 1.32
CA ALA A 67 0.73 1.95 1.58
C ALA A 67 1.25 0.90 0.57
N ALA A 68 0.35 0.17 -0.07
CA ALA A 68 0.60 -0.78 -1.14
C ALA A 68 -0.70 -1.07 -1.90
N ILE A 69 -0.58 -1.52 -3.15
CA ILE A 69 -1.67 -2.07 -3.96
C ILE A 69 -1.38 -3.55 -4.13
N VAL A 70 -2.29 -4.42 -3.70
CA VAL A 70 -2.19 -5.87 -3.90
C VAL A 70 -3.20 -6.26 -4.96
N LEU A 71 -2.74 -6.93 -6.01
CA LEU A 71 -3.57 -7.44 -7.09
C LEU A 71 -3.65 -8.96 -6.97
N PRO A 72 -4.70 -9.50 -6.35
CA PRO A 72 -4.84 -10.93 -6.21
C PRO A 72 -4.89 -11.59 -7.59
N SER A 73 -4.03 -12.59 -7.79
CA SER A 73 -3.96 -13.34 -9.05
C SER A 73 -4.74 -14.67 -8.98
N THR A 74 -5.07 -15.13 -7.76
CA THR A 74 -5.84 -16.36 -7.50
C THR A 74 -6.88 -16.10 -6.40
N LYS A 75 -7.95 -16.92 -6.35
CA LYS A 75 -8.96 -16.85 -5.28
C LYS A 75 -8.36 -17.15 -3.90
N GLU A 76 -7.24 -17.87 -3.84
CA GLU A 76 -6.49 -18.21 -2.62
C GLU A 76 -5.70 -17.01 -2.05
N ASP A 77 -5.34 -16.03 -2.89
CA ASP A 77 -4.66 -14.79 -2.47
C ASP A 77 -5.61 -13.85 -1.68
N SER A 78 -6.90 -13.99 -1.92
CA SER A 78 -7.94 -13.37 -1.11
C SER A 78 -8.38 -14.38 -0.06
N SER A 79 -7.99 -14.18 1.21
CA SER A 79 -8.58 -14.92 2.32
C SER A 79 -10.07 -14.58 2.41
N GLU A 80 -10.89 -15.29 1.67
CA GLU A 80 -12.34 -15.19 1.65
C GLU A 80 -12.85 -16.43 2.39
N PRO A 81 -13.22 -16.33 3.68
CA PRO A 81 -13.81 -17.44 4.39
C PRO A 81 -15.34 -17.34 4.28
N TYR A 82 -15.93 -17.64 3.12
CA TYR A 82 -17.35 -17.99 3.08
C TYR A 82 -17.54 -19.50 3.10
N TYR A 83 -17.86 -19.98 4.30
CA TYR A 83 -18.67 -21.17 4.47
C TYR A 83 -20.00 -20.97 3.71
N ALA A 84 -20.14 -21.57 2.54
CA ALA A 84 -21.45 -21.81 1.93
C ALA A 84 -21.89 -23.25 2.24
N HIS A 85 -22.13 -23.54 3.53
CA HIS A 85 -23.03 -24.63 3.90
C HIS A 85 -24.43 -24.03 4.06
N GLU A 86 -25.15 -23.91 2.95
CA GLU A 86 -26.61 -23.92 3.01
C GLU A 86 -27.04 -25.38 2.86
N MET A 87 -27.26 -26.05 3.99
CA MET A 87 -28.06 -27.28 4.05
C MET A 87 -29.52 -26.90 3.78
N VAL A 88 -29.99 -27.02 2.54
CA VAL A 88 -31.42 -27.15 2.26
C VAL A 88 -31.74 -28.61 2.02
N ARG A 89 -32.66 -29.04 2.88
CA ARG A 89 -33.27 -30.35 3.05
C ARG A 89 -33.91 -30.89 1.77
#